data_AF-A0A7G1IE41-F1
#
_entry.id   AF-A0A7G1IE41-F1
#
_cell.length_a   1.000
_cell.length_b   1.000
_cell.length_c   1.000
_cell.angle_alpha   90.00
_cell.angle_beta   90.00
_cell.angle_gamma   90.00
#
_symmetry.space_group_name_H-M   'P 1'
#
loop_
_entity.id
_entity.type
_entity.pdbx_description
1 polymer ?
#
loop_
_entity_poly.entity_id
_entity_poly.type
_entity_poly.pdbx_seq_one_letter_code
_entity_poly.pdbx_strand_id
1 'polypeptide(L)'
;MAAPVWTFDEFTALRDRVAQNLVPMTADIVGRVEKALSAAQEVQLLLPAEPPAAQTDAITDLRTQLDRLLPPGFVTATGRAHLGDLTRYLTASRRRLERLPYALEADRARMQRCTPCRTPTTNCCGAARDTGGSRRCPGHRASDRGAASEPVGPAARHPAGGQRAADLSRHRRRVVSAAVM
;
A
#
# COMPACT_ATOMS: atom_id res chain seq x y z
N MET A 1 18.85 1.77 24.96
CA MET A 1 18.65 0.35 25.34
C MET A 1 18.43 0.31 26.83
N ALA A 2 17.38 -0.38 27.30
CA ALA A 2 17.16 -0.54 28.74
C ALA A 2 18.28 -1.39 29.34
N ALA A 3 18.80 -0.99 30.50
CA ALA A 3 19.80 -1.78 31.23
C ALA A 3 19.18 -3.11 31.67
N PRO A 4 19.95 -4.22 31.64
CA PRO A 4 19.48 -5.52 32.13
C PRO A 4 19.22 -5.44 33.64
N VAL A 5 18.09 -6.02 34.05
CA VAL A 5 17.61 -6.01 35.43
C VAL A 5 17.98 -7.33 36.10
N TRP A 6 18.64 -7.27 37.26
CA TRP A 6 19.19 -8.46 37.93
C TRP A 6 18.64 -8.69 39.34
N THR A 7 17.84 -7.74 39.89
CA THR A 7 17.22 -7.90 41.20
C THR A 7 15.78 -8.42 41.08
N PHE A 8 15.31 -9.13 42.10
CA PHE A 8 13.97 -9.68 42.15
C PHE A 8 12.88 -8.60 42.11
N ASP A 9 13.08 -7.51 42.86
CA ASP A 9 12.10 -6.42 42.97
C ASP A 9 11.97 -5.67 41.64
N GLU A 10 13.09 -5.34 40.99
CA GLU A 10 13.09 -4.68 39.69
C GLU A 10 12.52 -5.60 38.59
N PHE A 11 12.78 -6.91 38.65
CA PHE A 11 12.19 -7.87 37.71
C PHE A 11 10.67 -7.95 37.89
N THR A 12 10.20 -8.01 39.14
CA THR A 12 8.76 -8.04 39.46
C THR A 12 8.07 -6.78 38.97
N ALA A 13 8.66 -5.60 39.19
CA ALA A 13 8.14 -4.33 38.68
C ALA A 13 8.10 -4.28 37.14
N LEU A 14 9.15 -4.79 36.47
CA LEU A 14 9.18 -4.89 35.01
C LEU A 14 8.09 -5.83 34.49
N ARG A 15 7.97 -7.01 35.09
CA ARG A 15 6.96 -8.02 34.75
C ARG A 15 5.56 -7.43 34.87
N ASP A 16 5.26 -6.78 35.98
CA ASP A 16 3.93 -6.22 36.24
C ASP A 16 3.59 -5.12 35.24
N ARG A 17 4.55 -4.25 34.94
CA ARG A 17 4.39 -3.24 33.89
C ARG A 17 4.15 -3.88 32.53
N VAL A 18 4.89 -4.91 32.15
CA VAL A 18 4.68 -5.59 30.86
C VAL A 18 3.31 -6.27 30.83
N ALA A 19 2.93 -6.99 31.89
CA ALA A 19 1.63 -7.65 32.01
C ALA A 19 0.45 -6.67 31.86
N GLN A 20 0.53 -5.51 32.51
CA GLN A 20 -0.46 -4.44 32.41
C GLN A 20 -0.58 -3.86 30.99
N ASN A 21 0.52 -3.87 30.22
CA ASN A 21 0.56 -3.31 28.88
C ASN A 21 0.24 -4.31 27.76
N LEU A 22 0.48 -5.61 27.98
CA LEU A 22 0.29 -6.64 26.95
C LEU A 22 -1.16 -6.75 26.48
N VAL A 23 -2.10 -6.83 27.43
CA VAL A 23 -3.53 -6.96 27.11
C VAL A 23 -4.06 -5.76 26.32
N PRO A 24 -3.92 -4.50 26.77
CA PRO A 24 -4.43 -3.35 26.02
C PRO A 24 -3.71 -3.17 24.67
N MET A 25 -2.41 -3.46 24.57
CA MET A 25 -1.71 -3.40 23.27
C MET A 25 -2.22 -4.46 22.30
N THR A 26 -2.49 -5.66 22.78
CA THR A 26 -3.04 -6.74 21.94
C THR A 26 -4.44 -6.37 21.45
N ALA A 27 -5.30 -5.85 22.33
CA ALA A 27 -6.62 -5.38 21.96
C ALA A 27 -6.58 -4.23 20.93
N ASP A 28 -5.66 -3.26 21.08
CA ASP A 28 -5.45 -2.18 20.11
C ASP A 28 -5.02 -2.73 18.73
N ILE A 29 -4.10 -3.70 18.69
CA ILE A 29 -3.68 -4.33 17.43
C ILE A 29 -4.86 -5.05 16.78
N VAL A 30 -5.59 -5.87 17.53
CA VAL A 30 -6.74 -6.62 17.01
C VAL A 30 -7.80 -5.67 16.46
N GLY A 31 -8.15 -4.60 17.18
CA GLY A 31 -9.13 -3.62 16.70
C GLY A 31 -8.68 -2.84 15.46
N ARG A 32 -7.37 -2.61 15.29
CA ARG A 32 -6.83 -2.03 14.04
C ARG A 32 -6.88 -3.01 12.88
N VAL A 33 -6.54 -4.27 13.13
CA VAL A 33 -6.60 -5.34 12.12
C VAL A 33 -8.03 -5.58 11.68
N GLU A 34 -8.99 -5.63 12.59
CA GLU A 34 -10.42 -5.72 12.29
C GLU A 34 -10.86 -4.61 11.33
N LYS A 35 -10.56 -3.35 11.65
CA LYS A 35 -10.89 -2.20 10.78
C LYS A 35 -10.26 -2.32 9.40
N ALA A 36 -9.01 -2.79 9.32
CA ALA A 36 -8.33 -3.00 8.05
C ALA A 36 -8.99 -4.12 7.23
N LEU A 37 -9.35 -5.24 7.85
CA LEU A 37 -10.01 -6.36 7.19
C LEU A 37 -11.43 -5.99 6.73
N SER A 38 -12.20 -5.27 7.54
CA SER A 38 -13.52 -4.76 7.13
C SER A 38 -13.41 -3.84 5.91
N ALA A 39 -12.47 -2.89 5.91
CA ALA A 39 -12.23 -2.03 4.76
C ALA A 39 -11.76 -2.82 3.52
N ALA A 40 -10.94 -3.86 3.71
CA ALA A 40 -10.51 -4.74 2.62
C ALA A 40 -11.67 -5.54 2.04
N GLN A 41 -12.60 -6.02 2.88
CA GLN A 41 -13.79 -6.74 2.46
C GLN A 41 -14.74 -5.84 1.67
N GLU A 42 -14.98 -4.60 2.11
CA GLU A 42 -15.77 -3.61 1.35
C GLU A 42 -15.20 -3.38 -0.06
N VAL A 43 -13.87 -3.24 -0.17
CA VAL A 43 -13.22 -3.09 -1.48
C VAL A 43 -13.38 -4.35 -2.35
N GLN A 44 -13.24 -5.54 -1.77
CA GLN A 44 -13.41 -6.80 -2.48
C GLN A 44 -14.84 -7.00 -2.99
N LEU A 45 -15.85 -6.56 -2.25
CA LEU A 45 -17.25 -6.63 -2.65
C LEU A 45 -17.55 -5.68 -3.83
N LEU A 46 -16.92 -4.51 -3.86
CA LEU A 46 -17.06 -3.55 -4.96
C LEU A 46 -16.28 -3.93 -6.22
N LEU A 47 -15.28 -4.82 -6.12
CA LEU A 47 -14.50 -5.23 -7.28
C LEU A 47 -15.32 -6.17 -8.18
N PRO A 48 -15.68 -5.73 -9.41
CA PRO A 48 -16.40 -6.61 -10.33
C PRO A 48 -15.50 -7.77 -10.75
N ALA A 49 -16.09 -8.95 -10.96
CA ALA A 49 -15.36 -10.08 -11.55
C ALA A 49 -14.92 -9.75 -12.98
N GLU A 50 -15.85 -9.22 -13.76
CA GLU A 50 -15.67 -8.81 -15.16
C GLU A 50 -15.82 -7.29 -15.28
N PRO A 51 -14.69 -6.55 -15.35
CA PRO A 51 -14.72 -5.12 -15.53
C PRO A 51 -15.07 -4.74 -16.99
N PRO A 52 -15.77 -3.61 -17.22
CA PRO A 52 -15.87 -3.03 -18.56
C PRO A 52 -14.48 -2.75 -19.14
N ALA A 53 -14.31 -2.88 -20.46
CA ALA A 53 -13.02 -2.71 -21.12
C ALA A 53 -12.31 -1.39 -20.75
N ALA A 54 -13.06 -0.29 -20.68
CA ALA A 54 -12.53 1.03 -20.29
C ALA A 54 -11.96 1.11 -18.87
N GLN A 55 -12.39 0.23 -17.95
CA GLN A 55 -12.00 0.22 -16.53
C GLN A 55 -10.98 -0.86 -16.18
N THR A 56 -10.65 -1.72 -17.15
CA THR A 56 -9.84 -2.93 -16.91
C THR A 56 -8.48 -2.60 -16.31
N ASP A 57 -7.81 -1.56 -16.82
CA ASP A 57 -6.50 -1.15 -16.33
C ASP A 57 -6.55 -0.65 -14.89
N ALA A 58 -7.53 0.19 -14.56
CA ALA A 58 -7.70 0.75 -13.21
C ALA A 58 -8.05 -0.34 -12.18
N ILE A 59 -8.89 -1.30 -12.57
CA ILE A 59 -9.27 -2.42 -11.72
C ILE A 59 -8.12 -3.41 -11.53
N THR A 60 -7.31 -3.65 -12.57
CA THR A 60 -6.10 -4.48 -12.48
C THR A 60 -5.04 -3.84 -11.60
N ASP A 61 -4.85 -2.52 -11.70
CA ASP A 61 -3.96 -1.75 -10.83
C ASP A 61 -4.41 -1.81 -9.37
N LEU A 62 -5.71 -1.65 -9.10
CA LEU A 62 -6.27 -1.77 -7.76
C LEU A 62 -6.10 -3.18 -7.18
N ARG A 63 -6.33 -4.24 -7.96
CA ARG A 63 -6.05 -5.62 -7.52
C ARG A 63 -4.58 -5.81 -7.15
N THR A 64 -3.68 -5.31 -8.00
CA THR A 64 -2.23 -5.34 -7.74
C THR A 64 -1.85 -4.55 -6.49
N GLN A 65 -2.50 -3.41 -6.24
CA GLN A 65 -2.31 -2.62 -5.03
C GLN A 65 -2.77 -3.39 -3.78
N LEU A 66 -3.94 -4.02 -3.82
CA LEU A 66 -4.45 -4.84 -2.72
C LEU A 66 -3.49 -5.99 -2.39
N ASP A 67 -2.99 -6.69 -3.41
CA ASP A 67 -2.04 -7.79 -3.23
C ASP A 67 -0.73 -7.36 -2.55
N ARG A 68 -0.31 -6.11 -2.75
CA ARG A 68 0.88 -5.53 -2.10
C ARG A 68 0.60 -5.04 -0.69
N LEU A 69 -0.61 -4.54 -0.43
CA LEU A 69 -1.01 -4.03 0.88
C LEU A 69 -1.34 -5.16 1.87
N LEU A 70 -1.87 -6.29 1.37
CA LEU A 70 -2.32 -7.42 2.18
C LEU A 70 -1.60 -8.72 1.80
N PRO A 71 -0.26 -8.79 1.88
CA PRO A 71 0.43 -10.06 1.76
C PRO A 71 0.09 -11.00 2.94
N PRO A 72 0.30 -12.31 2.81
CA PRO A 72 0.25 -13.22 3.95
C PRO A 72 1.18 -12.71 5.06
N GLY A 73 0.66 -12.64 6.29
CA GLY A 73 1.42 -12.09 7.43
C GLY A 73 1.54 -10.56 7.47
N PHE A 74 0.71 -9.81 6.72
CA PHE A 74 0.80 -8.34 6.63
C PHE A 74 0.86 -7.61 7.99
N VAL A 75 0.24 -8.16 9.03
CA VAL A 75 0.24 -7.57 10.39
C VAL A 75 1.67 -7.43 10.92
N THR A 76 2.49 -8.47 10.75
CA THR A 76 3.89 -8.48 11.18
C THR A 76 4.77 -7.65 10.27
N ALA A 77 4.53 -7.67 8.95
CA ALA A 77 5.29 -6.90 7.98
C ALA A 77 5.06 -5.38 8.08
N THR A 78 3.82 -4.96 8.37
CA THR A 78 3.44 -3.54 8.49
C THR A 78 3.82 -2.98 9.85
N GLY A 79 3.65 -3.78 10.91
CA GLY A 79 3.89 -3.36 12.29
C GLY A 79 2.79 -2.43 12.83
N ARG A 80 2.66 -2.38 14.16
CA ARG A 80 1.56 -1.69 14.87
C ARG A 80 1.42 -0.21 14.50
N ALA A 81 2.54 0.48 14.28
CA ALA A 81 2.55 1.92 13.98
C ALA A 81 1.84 2.24 12.65
N HIS A 82 1.95 1.36 11.65
CA HIS A 82 1.46 1.60 10.29
C HIS A 82 0.13 0.91 9.99
N LEU A 83 -0.44 0.12 10.92
CA LEU A 83 -1.76 -0.50 10.73
C LEU A 83 -2.88 0.54 10.48
N GLY A 84 -2.77 1.73 11.07
CA GLY A 84 -3.72 2.82 10.79
C GLY A 84 -3.61 3.37 9.36
N ASP A 85 -2.40 3.40 8.79
CA ASP A 85 -2.17 3.82 7.41
C ASP A 85 -2.78 2.81 6.42
N LEU A 86 -2.77 1.52 6.76
CA LEU A 86 -3.38 0.47 5.93
C LEU A 86 -4.88 0.69 5.75
N THR A 87 -5.61 0.93 6.84
CA THR A 87 -7.05 1.26 6.79
C THR A 87 -7.32 2.52 5.96
N ARG A 88 -6.46 3.54 6.09
CA ARG A 88 -6.54 4.76 5.28
C ARG A 88 -6.40 4.46 3.79
N TYR A 89 -5.41 3.64 3.40
CA TYR A 89 -5.20 3.28 2.00
C TYR A 89 -6.34 2.44 1.43
N LEU A 90 -6.86 1.46 2.18
CA LEU A 90 -7.99 0.64 1.75
C LEU A 90 -9.27 1.49 1.56
N THR A 91 -9.52 2.42 2.47
CA THR A 91 -10.64 3.36 2.34
C THR A 91 -10.48 4.28 1.13
N ALA A 92 -9.25 4.70 0.81
CA ALA A 92 -8.97 5.47 -0.40
C ALA A 92 -9.20 4.64 -1.67
N SER A 93 -8.80 3.36 -1.68
CA SER A 93 -9.08 2.42 -2.78
C SER A 93 -10.58 2.21 -2.99
N ARG A 94 -11.36 2.09 -1.90
CA ARG A 94 -12.84 2.03 -1.94
C ARG A 94 -13.43 3.25 -2.64
N ARG A 95 -13.05 4.46 -2.20
CA ARG A 95 -13.51 5.72 -2.79
C ARG A 95 -13.11 5.86 -4.26
N ARG A 96 -11.94 5.35 -4.64
CA ARG A 96 -11.49 5.33 -6.05
C ARG A 96 -12.42 4.45 -6.89
N LEU A 97 -12.80 3.26 -6.40
CA LEU A 97 -13.76 2.37 -7.08
C LEU A 97 -15.14 2.99 -7.23
N GLU A 98 -15.70 3.55 -6.15
CA GLU A 98 -17.03 4.20 -6.17
C GLU A 98 -17.10 5.34 -7.20
N ARG A 99 -16.01 6.08 -7.37
CA ARG A 99 -15.93 7.22 -8.32
C ARG A 99 -15.52 6.82 -9.74
N LEU A 100 -15.00 5.61 -9.92
CA LEU A 100 -14.41 5.17 -11.18
C LEU A 100 -15.38 5.29 -12.37
N PRO A 101 -16.67 4.88 -12.27
CA PRO A 101 -17.60 4.97 -13.40
C PRO A 101 -17.85 6.41 -13.88
N TYR A 102 -17.75 7.39 -12.99
CA TYR A 102 -18.08 8.79 -13.27
C TYR A 102 -16.87 9.63 -13.71
N ALA A 103 -15.64 9.15 -13.45
CA ALA A 103 -14.43 9.98 -13.55
C ALA A 103 -13.20 9.23 -14.08
N LEU A 104 -13.39 8.39 -15.10
CA LEU A 104 -12.32 7.55 -15.68
C LEU A 104 -11.11 8.35 -16.18
N GLU A 105 -11.33 9.38 -16.99
CA GLU A 105 -10.23 10.19 -17.55
C GLU A 105 -9.47 10.96 -16.46
N ALA A 106 -10.18 11.44 -15.44
CA ALA A 106 -9.55 12.10 -14.31
C ALA A 106 -8.72 11.12 -13.46
N ASP A 107 -9.14 9.86 -13.33
CA ASP A 107 -8.35 8.81 -12.69
C ASP A 107 -7.08 8.50 -13.50
N ARG A 108 -7.20 8.30 -14.81
CA ARG A 108 -6.07 8.08 -15.72
C ARG A 108 -5.04 9.20 -15.65
N ALA A 109 -5.49 10.46 -15.70
CA ALA A 109 -4.61 11.61 -15.59
C ALA A 109 -3.90 11.68 -14.22
N ARG A 110 -4.57 11.29 -13.12
CA ARG A 110 -3.92 11.18 -11.79
C ARG A 110 -2.90 10.05 -11.77
N MET A 111 -3.23 8.90 -12.33
CA MET A 111 -2.32 7.75 -12.41
C MET A 111 -1.09 8.06 -13.24
N GLN A 112 -1.22 8.74 -14.37
CA GLN A 112 -0.08 9.16 -15.19
C GLN A 112 0.88 10.08 -14.43
N ARG A 113 0.37 10.96 -13.55
CA ARG A 113 1.22 11.81 -12.69
C ARG A 113 1.97 11.01 -11.61
N CYS A 114 1.36 9.95 -11.07
CA CYS A 114 1.97 9.13 -10.03
C CYS A 114 2.82 7.96 -10.58
N THR A 115 2.64 7.56 -11.84
CA THR A 115 3.34 6.40 -12.42
C THR A 115 4.86 6.55 -12.40
N PRO A 116 5.46 7.71 -12.72
CA PRO A 116 6.91 7.89 -12.70
C PRO A 116 7.52 7.58 -11.32
N CYS A 117 6.91 8.07 -10.23
CA CYS A 117 7.42 7.84 -8.87
C CYS A 117 7.21 6.42 -8.35
N ARG A 118 6.41 5.58 -9.05
CA ARG A 118 6.24 4.16 -8.71
C ARG A 118 7.41 3.31 -9.21
N THR A 119 8.14 3.78 -10.22
CA THR A 119 9.28 3.04 -10.77
C THR A 119 10.54 3.32 -9.97
N PRO A 120 11.32 2.29 -9.57
CA PRO A 120 12.50 2.48 -8.73
C PRO A 120 13.60 3.30 -9.40
N THR A 121 13.58 3.42 -10.73
CA THR A 121 14.64 4.01 -11.53
C THR A 121 14.48 5.52 -11.78
N THR A 122 13.33 6.12 -11.44
CA THR A 122 13.04 7.52 -11.82
C THR A 122 13.02 8.42 -10.60
N ASN A 123 13.87 9.45 -10.59
CA ASN A 123 13.80 10.54 -9.60
C ASN A 123 12.43 11.24 -9.70
N CYS A 124 11.63 11.09 -8.65
CA CYS A 124 10.29 11.65 -8.51
C CYS A 124 10.20 13.17 -8.74
N CYS A 125 11.30 13.91 -8.64
CA CYS A 125 11.34 15.36 -8.72
C CYS A 125 11.36 15.92 -10.16
N GLY A 126 11.67 15.11 -11.18
CA GLY A 126 11.74 15.57 -12.58
C GLY A 126 10.35 15.70 -13.23
N ALA A 127 9.53 14.65 -13.14
CA ALA A 127 8.23 14.57 -13.82
C ALA A 127 7.17 15.56 -13.29
N ALA A 128 7.33 16.07 -12.06
CA ALA A 128 6.41 17.05 -11.48
C ALA A 128 6.57 18.47 -12.05
N ARG A 129 7.73 18.79 -12.68
CA ARG A 129 8.00 20.15 -13.19
C ARG A 129 7.26 20.46 -14.49
N ASP A 130 6.95 19.45 -15.30
CA ASP A 130 6.38 19.64 -16.64
C ASP A 130 4.87 19.90 -16.67
N THR A 131 4.18 19.81 -15.52
CA THR A 131 2.71 19.94 -15.46
C THR A 131 2.22 21.33 -15.01
N GLY A 132 3.09 22.33 -14.94
CA GLY A 132 2.70 23.75 -14.73
C GLY A 132 2.00 24.09 -13.41
N GLY A 133 1.86 23.11 -12.50
CA GLY A 133 1.21 23.30 -11.21
C GLY A 133 2.22 23.64 -10.12
N SER A 134 2.18 24.86 -9.60
CA SER A 134 2.97 25.28 -8.44
C SER A 134 2.51 24.52 -7.18
N ARG A 135 3.04 23.32 -6.97
CA ARG A 135 2.96 22.65 -5.67
C ARG A 135 4.36 22.19 -5.27
N ARG A 136 4.91 22.93 -4.30
CA ARG A 136 6.14 22.60 -3.58
C ARG A 136 6.11 21.13 -3.16
N CYS A 137 7.13 20.38 -3.59
CA CYS A 137 7.43 19.08 -3.02
C CYS A 137 7.83 19.27 -1.54
N PRO A 138 7.27 18.50 -0.60
CA PRO A 138 7.77 18.49 0.76
C PRO A 138 9.11 17.75 0.76
N GLY A 139 10.22 18.49 0.93
CA GLY A 139 11.53 17.88 1.26
C GLY A 139 12.76 18.37 0.51
N HIS A 140 12.67 19.21 -0.53
CA HIS A 140 13.87 19.68 -1.22
C HIS A 140 14.44 20.93 -0.53
N ARG A 141 15.45 20.76 0.35
CA ARG A 141 16.40 21.86 0.60
C ARG A 141 17.15 22.09 -0.70
N ALA A 142 17.18 23.34 -1.14
CA ALA A 142 18.02 23.75 -2.25
C ALA A 142 19.49 23.49 -1.88
N SER A 143 20.17 22.69 -2.67
CA SER A 143 21.61 22.76 -2.81
C SER A 143 21.93 22.52 -4.26
N ASP A 144 22.16 23.65 -4.93
CA ASP A 144 22.89 23.71 -6.18
C ASP A 144 24.27 23.10 -5.98
N ARG A 145 24.62 22.13 -6.85
CA ARG A 145 25.83 22.19 -7.68
C ARG A 145 25.84 21.00 -8.63
N GLY A 146 26.10 21.31 -9.90
CA GLY A 146 25.91 20.41 -11.01
C GLY A 146 26.88 19.22 -11.07
N ALA A 147 26.45 18.22 -11.81
CA ALA A 147 27.31 17.36 -12.60
C ALA A 147 26.50 16.89 -13.81
N ALA A 148 27.07 17.09 -14.98
CA ALA A 148 26.51 16.72 -16.27
C ALA A 148 26.72 15.23 -16.59
N SER A 149 25.90 14.75 -17.54
CA SER A 149 26.09 13.58 -18.44
C SER A 149 26.01 12.17 -17.81
N GLU A 150 25.40 11.15 -18.42
CA GLU A 150 25.28 10.73 -19.84
C GLU A 150 23.93 10.03 -20.16
N PRO A 151 23.53 9.92 -21.45
CA PRO A 151 22.33 9.19 -21.86
C PRO A 151 22.61 7.70 -22.11
N VAL A 152 21.86 6.80 -21.46
CA VAL A 152 21.84 5.37 -21.82
C VAL A 152 20.75 5.13 -22.86
N GLY A 153 21.17 4.67 -24.04
CA GLY A 153 20.33 4.29 -25.18
C GLY A 153 19.44 3.05 -24.94
N PRO A 154 18.58 2.72 -25.90
CA PRO A 154 17.40 1.87 -25.67
C PRO A 154 17.73 0.38 -25.81
N ALA A 155 17.25 -0.45 -24.88
CA ALA A 155 17.30 -1.91 -25.04
C ALA A 155 15.97 -2.58 -24.69
N ALA A 156 15.40 -3.16 -25.76
CA ALA A 156 14.62 -4.39 -25.82
C ALA A 156 13.21 -4.46 -25.20
N ARG A 157 12.23 -4.56 -26.12
CA ARG A 157 10.90 -5.13 -25.91
C ARG A 157 11.01 -6.62 -25.53
N HIS A 158 10.21 -7.07 -24.57
CA HIS A 158 9.83 -8.48 -24.45
C HIS A 158 8.33 -8.64 -24.15
N PRO A 159 7.70 -9.72 -24.66
CA PRO A 159 6.26 -9.75 -24.90
C PRO A 159 5.45 -10.35 -23.75
N ALA A 160 4.15 -10.06 -23.87
CA ALA A 160 2.98 -10.48 -23.09
C ALA A 160 3.04 -11.83 -22.36
N GLY A 161 2.65 -11.81 -21.08
CA GLY A 161 2.33 -12.99 -20.26
C GLY A 161 0.98 -12.85 -19.56
N GLY A 162 -0.10 -12.77 -20.35
CA GLY A 162 -1.47 -12.48 -19.88
C GLY A 162 -2.23 -13.64 -19.20
N GLN A 163 -1.76 -14.88 -19.33
CA GLN A 163 -2.56 -16.04 -18.90
C GLN A 163 -2.36 -16.49 -17.44
N ARG A 164 -1.26 -16.10 -16.76
CA ARG A 164 -0.97 -16.59 -15.39
C ARG A 164 -1.68 -15.82 -14.27
N ALA A 165 -2.13 -14.58 -14.51
CA ALA A 165 -2.76 -13.74 -13.49
C ALA A 165 -4.20 -14.15 -13.16
N ALA A 166 -4.91 -14.79 -14.11
CA ALA A 166 -6.30 -15.20 -13.92
C ALA A 166 -6.45 -16.37 -12.92
N ASP A 167 -5.47 -17.28 -12.88
CA ASP A 167 -5.54 -18.50 -12.06
C ASP A 167 -5.23 -18.23 -10.57
N LEU A 168 -4.30 -17.31 -10.30
CA LEU A 168 -3.98 -16.82 -8.95
C LEU A 168 -5.15 -16.06 -8.30
N SER A 169 -5.97 -15.37 -9.12
CA SER A 169 -7.14 -14.61 -8.66
C SER A 169 -8.27 -15.52 -8.14
N ARG A 170 -8.41 -16.73 -8.72
CA ARG A 170 -9.44 -17.70 -8.32
C ARG A 170 -9.03 -18.49 -7.07
N HIS A 171 -7.73 -18.74 -6.89
CA HIS A 171 -7.20 -19.41 -5.69
C HIS A 171 -7.22 -18.51 -4.44
N ARG A 172 -6.98 -17.20 -4.57
CA ARG A 172 -6.95 -16.27 -3.43
C ARG A 172 -8.32 -15.94 -2.82
N ARG A 173 -9.42 -16.01 -3.60
CA ARG A 173 -10.79 -15.92 -3.04
C ARG A 173 -11.05 -16.99 -1.96
N ARG A 174 -10.37 -18.14 -2.02
CA ARG A 174 -10.50 -19.20 -1.01
C ARG A 174 -9.68 -18.94 0.26
N VAL A 175 -8.50 -18.32 0.15
CA VAL A 175 -7.59 -18.16 1.30
C VAL A 175 -8.05 -17.07 2.28
N VAL A 176 -8.64 -15.97 1.79
CA VAL A 176 -9.20 -14.93 2.68
C VAL A 176 -10.53 -15.40 3.30
N SER A 177 -11.34 -16.17 2.55
CA SER A 177 -12.56 -16.78 3.11
C SER A 177 -12.26 -17.84 4.17
N ALA A 178 -11.08 -18.49 4.11
CA ALA A 178 -10.61 -19.45 5.11
C ALA A 178 -9.92 -18.80 6.33
N ALA A 179 -9.61 -17.50 6.28
CA ALA A 179 -9.11 -16.75 7.44
C ALA A 179 -10.23 -16.06 8.24
N VAL A 180 -11.48 -16.12 7.75
CA VAL A 180 -12.69 -15.53 8.34
C VAL A 180 -13.68 -16.63 8.81
N MET A 181 -13.24 -17.89 8.86
CA MET A 181 -13.97 -19.03 9.43
C MET A 181 -13.04 -19.78 10.39
#